data_AF-A0A7V2PE96-F1
#
_entry.id   AF-A0A7V2PE96-F1
#
_cell.length_a   1.000
_cell.length_b   1.000
_cell.length_c   1.000
_cell.angle_alpha   90.00
_cell.angle_beta   90.00
_cell.angle_gamma   90.00
#
_symmetry.space_group_name_H-M   'P 1'
#
loop_
_entity.id
_entity.type
_entity.pdbx_description
1 polymer ?
#
loop_
_entity_poly.entity_id
_entity_poly.type
_entity_poly.pdbx_seq_one_letter_code
_entity_poly.pdbx_strand_id
1 'polypeptide(L)'
;MSRYRIFTAILVLSIAVTPLPALAENGLFIEVTPEVACEGVTFQVNVEDGTPPYNLAWDFGDGESLEENDVESFPHPTQHTYLVPGDYEWVLTVTDSSEIPLTGMTSDILTIGPLVTLLADEMPPFKELEGGEATFDFTAEVRGGFPPFVYEWSFEGASSFIIDPDSNTATATYTSPGRYTASVMVTDECGATYTDTLLVVVVDPLFGCHPMAQRIADEVSKLFPDQAEKEYTCEDIYYIFLGGLTGRQTGFGRLWHAYKLALIIEDLTWEQIRDWHLDGTGWGLLVQLNRFAEALDNVGIVDLMDRVLSGENTVSQIRTALRVVIRYEADFEDALARLADGISPGKLGQLYRTVQELDIDPIDLASYLEMGFNLSEMRHAAKLATQLDGDWASLIIAHSEGYNWGEIRKAYQLADEITDALAILEIDVQEYRRQQRVQAQEEHQVELNLRTAARYADQYDVSEEEILVVFNETCDGDWKCVQDYLRENPDKVNQAGHNQRTATQLAAQYGVSEEEIWSLFELTCDGEWKCVRSQLREMFREEHGKGKEK
;
A
#
# COMPACT_ATOMS: atom_id res chain seq x y z
N MET A 1 -91.09 1.93 -4.16
CA MET A 1 -91.11 2.12 -2.70
C MET A 1 -90.39 0.90 -2.13
N SER A 2 -89.24 0.94 -1.47
CA SER A 2 -88.64 1.91 -0.57
C SER A 2 -87.11 1.89 -0.74
N ARG A 3 -86.47 3.01 -0.39
CA ARG A 3 -85.04 3.29 -0.57
C ARG A 3 -84.20 2.58 0.50
N TYR A 4 -83.08 1.99 0.11
CA TYR A 4 -81.93 1.77 1.00
C TYR A 4 -80.68 2.27 0.27
N ARG A 5 -80.17 3.42 0.72
CA ARG A 5 -78.86 3.95 0.33
C ARG A 5 -77.82 3.23 1.19
N ILE A 6 -76.95 2.45 0.57
CA ILE A 6 -75.73 1.93 1.20
C ILE A 6 -74.70 3.04 1.06
N PHE A 7 -74.46 3.77 2.16
CA PHE A 7 -73.30 4.64 2.28
C PHE A 7 -72.10 3.76 2.62
N THR A 8 -71.17 3.62 1.68
CA THR A 8 -69.80 3.19 1.96
C THR A 8 -69.10 4.33 2.69
N ALA A 9 -68.97 4.22 4.00
CA ALA A 9 -68.10 5.09 4.79
C ALA A 9 -66.65 4.76 4.46
N ILE A 10 -65.96 5.67 3.78
CA ILE A 10 -64.50 5.65 3.71
C ILE A 10 -64.01 6.14 5.07
N LEU A 11 -63.40 5.22 5.82
CA LEU A 11 -62.76 5.49 7.09
C LEU A 11 -61.48 6.29 6.82
N VAL A 12 -61.54 7.62 6.94
CA VAL A 12 -60.34 8.45 7.02
C VAL A 12 -59.76 8.25 8.41
N LEU A 13 -58.63 7.54 8.48
CA LEU A 13 -57.88 7.34 9.71
C LEU A 13 -57.13 8.65 10.01
N SER A 14 -57.73 9.53 10.79
CA SER A 14 -57.05 10.69 11.36
C SER A 14 -55.99 10.18 12.34
N ILE A 15 -54.72 10.29 11.97
CA ILE A 15 -53.62 10.10 12.93
C ILE A 15 -53.61 11.36 13.80
N ALA A 16 -54.21 11.27 14.98
CA ALA A 16 -53.97 12.24 16.04
C ALA A 16 -52.51 12.05 16.49
N VAL A 17 -51.63 12.94 16.09
CA VAL A 17 -50.33 13.10 16.74
C VAL A 17 -50.64 13.74 18.09
N THR A 18 -50.72 12.92 19.14
CA THR A 18 -50.76 13.42 20.51
C THR A 18 -49.42 14.11 20.80
N PRO A 19 -49.39 15.37 21.27
CA PRO A 19 -48.16 15.97 21.73
C PRO A 19 -47.60 15.10 22.86
N LEU A 20 -46.33 14.76 22.76
CA LEU A 20 -45.60 14.09 23.84
C LEU A 20 -45.47 15.07 25.01
N PRO A 21 -45.99 14.78 26.21
CA PRO A 21 -45.62 15.55 27.38
C PRO A 21 -44.14 15.32 27.67
N ALA A 22 -43.31 16.34 27.48
CA ALA A 22 -41.93 16.33 27.96
C ALA A 22 -41.96 16.48 29.49
N LEU A 23 -41.83 15.37 30.21
CA LEU A 23 -41.76 15.37 31.68
C LEU A 23 -40.40 15.88 32.15
N ALA A 24 -40.37 17.09 32.69
CA ALA A 24 -39.41 17.44 33.73
C ALA A 24 -40.00 16.97 35.08
N GLU A 25 -39.26 16.17 35.83
CA GLU A 25 -39.73 15.40 37.00
C GLU A 25 -40.21 16.22 38.23
N ASN A 26 -40.41 17.55 38.13
CA ASN A 26 -40.99 18.45 39.14
C ASN A 26 -41.46 19.79 38.53
N GLY A 27 -42.31 19.78 37.49
CA GLY A 27 -42.84 20.99 36.84
C GLY A 27 -44.37 21.06 36.87
N LEU A 28 -44.93 22.27 36.66
CA LEU A 28 -46.37 22.45 36.43
C LEU A 28 -46.80 21.76 35.14
N PHE A 29 -47.96 21.11 35.12
CA PHE A 29 -48.53 20.58 33.89
C PHE A 29 -49.39 21.66 33.23
N ILE A 30 -49.02 22.07 32.02
CA ILE A 30 -49.63 23.19 31.30
C ILE A 30 -50.19 22.67 29.98
N GLU A 31 -51.49 22.85 29.78
CA GLU A 31 -52.19 22.60 28.53
C GLU A 31 -52.70 23.93 27.96
N VAL A 32 -52.43 24.19 26.69
CA VAL A 32 -52.88 25.40 26.00
C VAL A 32 -53.63 24.97 24.75
N THR A 33 -54.85 25.48 24.57
CA THR A 33 -55.65 25.25 23.36
C THR A 33 -55.87 26.60 22.65
N PRO A 34 -55.22 26.85 21.50
CA PRO A 34 -55.44 28.06 20.72
C PRO A 34 -56.75 27.96 19.90
N GLU A 35 -57.56 29.01 19.98
CA GLU A 35 -58.77 29.21 19.18
C GLU A 35 -58.54 30.39 18.22
N VAL A 36 -58.47 30.11 16.92
CA VAL A 36 -58.22 31.14 15.88
C VAL A 36 -59.56 31.67 15.36
N ALA A 37 -59.68 33.00 15.24
CA ALA A 37 -60.79 33.69 14.61
C ALA A 37 -60.29 34.90 13.79
N CYS A 38 -61.16 35.51 12.97
CA CYS A 38 -60.77 36.67 12.15
C CYS A 38 -60.29 37.88 12.97
N GLU A 39 -60.77 38.02 14.21
CA GLU A 39 -60.42 39.16 15.08
C GLU A 39 -59.15 38.91 15.91
N GLY A 40 -58.58 37.70 15.88
CA GLY A 40 -57.40 37.32 16.65
C GLY A 40 -57.43 35.87 17.14
N VAL A 41 -56.48 35.54 18.02
CA VAL A 41 -56.33 34.21 18.63
C VAL A 41 -56.61 34.31 20.12
N THR A 42 -57.39 33.36 20.65
CA THR A 42 -57.57 33.19 22.09
C THR A 42 -56.90 31.89 22.54
N PHE A 43 -55.90 31.98 23.41
CA PHE A 43 -55.24 30.85 24.04
C PHE A 43 -55.97 30.48 25.33
N GLN A 44 -56.63 29.33 25.36
CA GLN A 44 -57.21 28.78 26.58
C GLN A 44 -56.13 28.03 27.36
N VAL A 45 -55.67 28.62 28.45
CA VAL A 45 -54.62 28.04 29.32
C VAL A 45 -55.28 27.23 30.43
N ASN A 46 -54.81 26.01 30.63
CA ASN A 46 -55.12 25.19 31.79
C ASN A 46 -53.82 24.75 32.47
N VAL A 47 -53.72 24.96 33.78
CA VAL A 47 -52.56 24.52 34.57
C VAL A 47 -53.05 23.61 35.68
N GLU A 48 -52.42 22.44 35.79
CA GLU A 48 -52.65 21.49 36.88
C GLU A 48 -51.47 21.56 37.86
N ASP A 49 -51.80 21.37 39.14
CA ASP A 49 -50.90 21.52 40.29
C ASP A 49 -50.36 22.95 40.50
N GLY A 50 -49.57 23.14 41.57
CA GLY A 50 -49.02 24.45 41.97
C GLY A 50 -49.86 25.22 43.01
N THR A 51 -49.34 26.38 43.42
CA THR A 51 -50.01 27.29 44.37
C THR A 51 -50.33 28.62 43.70
N PRO A 52 -51.62 29.03 43.62
CA PRO A 52 -51.99 30.34 43.09
C PRO A 52 -51.57 31.49 44.03
N PRO A 53 -51.38 32.70 43.47
CA PRO A 53 -51.54 33.01 42.05
C PRO A 53 -50.37 32.57 41.15
N TYR A 54 -50.61 32.53 39.84
CA TYR A 54 -49.62 32.17 38.82
C TYR A 54 -49.19 33.40 38.01
N ASN A 55 -47.94 33.39 37.54
CA ASN A 55 -47.41 34.34 36.57
C ASN A 55 -47.21 33.62 35.23
N LEU A 56 -47.81 34.17 34.17
CA LEU A 56 -47.73 33.68 32.80
C LEU A 56 -46.85 34.62 31.99
N ALA A 57 -45.76 34.10 31.44
CA ALA A 57 -44.88 34.80 30.51
C ALA A 57 -45.04 34.19 29.12
N TRP A 58 -45.59 34.97 28.19
CA TRP A 58 -45.81 34.61 26.80
C TRP A 58 -44.74 35.18 25.89
N ASP A 59 -44.27 34.35 24.97
CA ASP A 59 -43.65 34.74 23.71
C ASP A 59 -44.55 34.19 22.58
N PHE A 60 -45.15 35.07 21.77
CA PHE A 60 -46.08 34.64 20.73
C PHE A 60 -45.41 34.22 19.43
N GLY A 61 -44.07 34.31 19.35
CA GLY A 61 -43.28 33.92 18.18
C GLY A 61 -43.24 34.95 17.05
N ASP A 62 -43.98 36.06 17.18
CA ASP A 62 -43.99 37.20 16.23
C ASP A 62 -43.12 38.38 16.70
N GLY A 63 -42.40 38.20 17.82
CA GLY A 63 -41.59 39.23 18.46
C GLY A 63 -42.35 40.04 19.51
N GLU A 64 -43.63 39.78 19.72
CA GLU A 64 -44.40 40.32 20.85
C GLU A 64 -44.42 39.34 22.03
N SER A 65 -44.42 39.91 23.24
CA SER A 65 -44.49 39.16 24.49
C SER A 65 -45.49 39.80 25.45
N LEU A 66 -46.05 38.98 26.33
CA LEU A 66 -47.03 39.42 27.32
C LEU A 66 -46.75 38.77 28.67
N GLU A 67 -46.76 39.58 29.73
CA GLU A 67 -46.60 39.13 31.12
C GLU A 67 -47.93 39.35 31.86
N GLU A 68 -48.58 38.26 32.24
CA GLU A 68 -49.80 38.27 33.04
C GLU A 68 -49.48 37.77 34.45
N ASN A 69 -49.54 38.68 35.42
CA ASN A 69 -49.26 38.37 36.81
C ASN A 69 -50.56 38.16 37.59
N ASP A 70 -50.45 37.47 38.72
CA ASP A 70 -51.52 37.28 39.68
C ASP A 70 -52.76 36.49 39.13
N VAL A 71 -52.55 35.51 38.25
CA VAL A 71 -53.62 34.66 37.70
C VAL A 71 -54.10 33.65 38.76
N GLU A 72 -55.34 33.77 39.22
CA GLU A 72 -55.86 33.04 40.38
C GLU A 72 -56.44 31.64 40.06
N SER A 73 -56.89 31.41 38.83
CA SER A 73 -57.59 30.17 38.46
C SER A 73 -57.61 29.90 36.97
N PHE A 74 -57.70 28.62 36.60
CA PHE A 74 -57.82 28.14 35.22
C PHE A 74 -59.18 27.44 34.96
N PRO A 75 -59.68 27.38 33.71
CA PRO A 75 -59.05 27.87 32.48
C PRO A 75 -58.99 29.40 32.40
N HIS A 76 -57.87 29.94 31.89
CA HIS A 76 -57.63 31.39 31.74
C HIS A 76 -57.43 31.73 30.25
N PRO A 77 -58.23 32.66 29.68
CA PRO A 77 -58.07 33.05 28.28
C PRO A 77 -57.06 34.20 28.12
N THR A 78 -56.05 34.01 27.28
CA THR A 78 -55.14 35.07 26.82
C THR A 78 -55.44 35.39 25.36
N GLN A 79 -55.57 36.66 24.99
CA GLN A 79 -55.83 37.08 23.60
C GLN A 79 -54.59 37.69 22.96
N HIS A 80 -54.31 37.33 21.70
CA HIS A 80 -53.24 37.91 20.89
C HIS A 80 -53.69 38.10 19.43
N THR A 81 -53.13 39.09 18.74
CA THR A 81 -53.46 39.37 17.33
C THR A 81 -52.22 39.31 16.46
N TYR A 82 -52.21 38.39 15.51
CA TYR A 82 -51.13 38.27 14.52
C TYR A 82 -51.45 39.10 13.27
N LEU A 83 -50.53 40.00 12.89
CA LEU A 83 -50.73 40.93 11.77
C LEU A 83 -50.38 40.35 10.39
N VAL A 84 -49.51 39.34 10.34
CA VAL A 84 -48.99 38.76 9.11
C VAL A 84 -49.33 37.27 9.08
N PRO A 85 -49.80 36.70 7.96
CA PRO A 85 -49.96 35.26 7.83
C PRO A 85 -48.61 34.54 7.92
N GLY A 86 -48.57 33.42 8.63
CA GLY A 86 -47.34 32.68 8.88
C GLY A 86 -47.50 31.60 9.94
N ASP A 87 -46.44 30.84 10.14
CA ASP A 87 -46.32 29.88 11.23
C ASP A 87 -45.56 30.54 12.40
N TYR A 88 -46.16 30.52 13.58
CA TYR A 88 -45.63 31.14 14.80
C TYR A 88 -45.40 30.09 15.88
N GLU A 89 -44.15 29.93 16.31
CA GLU A 89 -43.80 29.09 17.45
C GLU A 89 -44.00 29.90 18.72
N TRP A 90 -45.11 29.65 19.43
CA TRP A 90 -45.41 30.34 20.68
C TRP A 90 -44.85 29.54 21.86
N VAL A 91 -44.47 30.23 22.93
CA VAL A 91 -43.98 29.66 24.17
C VAL A 91 -44.69 30.30 25.34
N LEU A 92 -45.21 29.48 26.25
CA LEU A 92 -45.74 29.90 27.53
C LEU A 92 -44.88 29.34 28.65
N THR A 93 -44.39 30.22 29.51
CA THR A 93 -43.77 29.87 30.79
C THR A 93 -44.72 30.24 31.92
N VAL A 94 -45.02 29.29 32.81
CA VAL A 94 -45.86 29.52 33.99
C VAL A 94 -45.03 29.32 35.24
N THR A 95 -45.11 30.25 36.18
CA THR A 95 -44.50 30.16 37.50
C THR A 95 -45.57 30.31 38.59
N ASP A 96 -45.60 29.41 39.57
CA ASP A 96 -46.51 29.49 40.72
C ASP A 96 -45.96 30.38 41.84
N SER A 97 -46.79 30.72 42.83
CA SER A 97 -46.40 31.59 43.95
C SER A 97 -46.01 30.84 45.23
N SER A 98 -45.60 29.58 45.13
CA SER A 98 -45.21 28.79 46.31
C SER A 98 -43.89 29.30 46.93
N GLU A 99 -43.55 28.89 48.17
CA GLU A 99 -42.29 29.30 48.83
C GLU A 99 -41.04 28.86 48.07
N ILE A 100 -41.15 27.79 47.27
CA ILE A 100 -40.15 27.34 46.30
C ILE A 100 -40.87 27.23 44.95
N PRO A 101 -40.88 28.31 44.14
CA PRO A 101 -41.72 28.38 42.94
C PRO A 101 -41.49 27.22 41.98
N LEU A 102 -42.58 26.58 41.58
CA LEU A 102 -42.59 25.63 40.47
C LEU A 102 -42.68 26.41 39.16
N THR A 103 -41.95 25.94 38.15
CA THR A 103 -41.99 26.52 36.79
C THR A 103 -42.27 25.42 35.79
N GLY A 104 -43.20 25.67 34.88
CA GLY A 104 -43.48 24.83 33.72
C GLY A 104 -43.37 25.65 32.43
N MET A 105 -43.11 24.96 31.32
CA MET A 105 -43.04 25.58 30.00
C MET A 105 -43.72 24.68 28.97
N THR A 106 -44.48 25.28 28.06
CA THR A 106 -45.12 24.59 26.93
C THR A 106 -45.03 25.48 25.68
N SER A 107 -45.04 24.85 24.50
CA SER A 107 -44.88 25.52 23.22
C SER A 107 -45.51 24.70 22.10
N ASP A 108 -46.01 25.37 21.07
CA ASP A 108 -46.51 24.73 19.84
C ASP A 108 -46.41 25.69 18.65
N ILE A 109 -46.66 25.20 17.44
CA ILE A 109 -46.71 26.00 16.21
C ILE A 109 -48.17 26.34 15.90
N LEU A 110 -48.43 27.64 15.72
CA LEU A 110 -49.72 28.16 15.30
C LEU A 110 -49.65 28.75 13.89
N THR A 111 -50.49 28.24 12.99
CA THR A 111 -50.60 28.75 11.61
C THR A 111 -51.69 29.82 11.53
N ILE A 112 -51.33 31.02 11.08
CA ILE A 112 -52.22 32.17 10.91
C ILE A 112 -52.40 32.50 9.42
N GLY A 113 -53.66 32.69 9.01
CA GLY A 113 -54.04 33.04 7.64
C GLY A 113 -53.80 31.89 6.64
N PRO A 114 -54.09 32.11 5.35
CA PRO A 114 -53.80 31.13 4.32
C PRO A 114 -52.31 31.16 4.01
N LEU A 115 -51.57 30.07 4.22
CA LEU A 115 -50.22 29.90 3.69
C LEU A 115 -50.33 29.13 2.38
N VAL A 116 -49.83 29.72 1.30
CA VAL A 116 -49.85 29.09 -0.03
C VAL A 116 -48.48 28.55 -0.42
N THR A 117 -48.45 27.38 -1.04
CA THR A 117 -47.29 26.86 -1.76
C THR A 117 -47.68 26.69 -3.22
N LEU A 118 -46.95 27.35 -4.11
CA LEU A 118 -47.13 27.30 -5.55
C LEU A 118 -46.31 26.16 -6.15
N LEU A 119 -46.99 25.21 -6.77
CA LEU A 119 -46.40 24.08 -7.47
C LEU A 119 -46.66 24.21 -8.97
N ALA A 120 -45.76 23.61 -9.77
CA ALA A 120 -45.97 23.36 -11.18
C ALA A 120 -46.00 21.85 -11.45
N ASP A 121 -46.49 21.44 -12.60
CA ASP A 121 -46.49 20.07 -13.09
C ASP A 121 -45.08 19.47 -13.21
N GLU A 122 -44.08 20.30 -13.43
CA GLU A 122 -42.65 19.95 -13.46
C GLU A 122 -41.87 20.72 -12.39
N MET A 123 -40.97 20.05 -11.66
CA MET A 123 -40.13 20.67 -10.64
C MET A 123 -38.64 20.31 -10.84
N PRO A 124 -37.77 21.30 -11.16
CA PRO A 124 -38.06 22.71 -11.36
C PRO A 124 -38.89 22.98 -12.62
N PRO A 125 -39.67 24.08 -12.71
CA PRO A 125 -40.49 24.39 -13.88
C PRO A 125 -39.59 24.80 -15.07
N PHE A 126 -39.25 23.79 -15.86
CA PHE A 126 -38.35 23.89 -17.00
C PHE A 126 -38.94 23.13 -18.19
N LYS A 127 -39.15 23.82 -19.32
CA LYS A 127 -39.58 23.19 -20.58
C LYS A 127 -38.90 23.84 -21.79
N GLU A 128 -38.73 23.04 -22.84
CA GLU A 128 -38.30 23.53 -24.14
C GLU A 128 -39.53 23.97 -24.96
N LEU A 129 -39.35 24.88 -25.92
CA LEU A 129 -40.41 25.25 -26.86
C LEU A 129 -40.66 24.10 -27.85
N GLU A 130 -41.80 23.42 -27.70
CA GLU A 130 -42.28 22.40 -28.63
C GLU A 130 -43.29 23.02 -29.61
N GLY A 131 -42.98 23.01 -30.90
CA GLY A 131 -43.84 23.66 -31.89
C GLY A 131 -43.96 25.18 -31.71
N GLY A 132 -43.03 25.80 -30.96
CA GLY A 132 -43.02 27.23 -30.65
C GLY A 132 -43.73 27.61 -29.35
N GLU A 133 -44.19 26.64 -28.55
CA GLU A 133 -44.91 26.87 -27.30
C GLU A 133 -44.39 25.97 -26.17
N ALA A 134 -44.48 26.46 -24.93
CA ALA A 134 -44.26 25.68 -23.71
C ALA A 134 -45.38 25.99 -22.71
N THR A 135 -46.11 24.96 -22.27
CA THR A 135 -47.27 25.10 -21.36
C THR A 135 -46.99 24.46 -20.02
N PHE A 136 -47.33 25.15 -18.93
CA PHE A 136 -47.18 24.69 -17.55
C PHE A 136 -48.55 24.71 -16.84
N ASP A 137 -48.79 23.68 -16.04
CA ASP A 137 -49.95 23.61 -15.15
C ASP A 137 -49.49 23.89 -13.72
N PHE A 138 -50.18 24.79 -13.03
CA PHE A 138 -49.86 25.23 -11.69
C PHE A 138 -50.95 24.82 -10.71
N THR A 139 -50.54 24.49 -9.49
CA THR A 139 -51.43 24.19 -8.37
C THR A 139 -51.01 24.98 -7.14
N ALA A 140 -51.97 25.64 -6.51
CA ALA A 140 -51.81 26.32 -5.23
C ALA A 140 -52.26 25.37 -4.11
N GLU A 141 -51.34 25.00 -3.22
CA GLU A 141 -51.66 24.27 -2.00
C GLU A 141 -51.79 25.25 -0.84
N VAL A 142 -52.98 25.30 -0.22
CA VAL A 142 -53.27 26.21 0.89
C VAL A 142 -53.33 25.43 2.21
N ARG A 143 -52.69 25.97 3.25
CA ARG A 143 -52.80 25.50 4.65
C ARG A 143 -53.19 26.68 5.55
N GLY A 144 -53.95 26.40 6.60
CA GLY A 144 -54.49 27.47 7.46
C GLY A 144 -55.55 28.33 6.76
N GLY A 145 -55.95 29.41 7.42
CA GLY A 145 -56.97 30.35 6.93
C GLY A 145 -58.40 29.81 6.95
N PHE A 146 -59.35 30.68 6.63
CA PHE A 146 -60.78 30.37 6.65
C PHE A 146 -61.36 30.29 5.22
N PRO A 147 -61.91 29.15 4.78
CA PRO A 147 -62.57 29.07 3.48
C PRO A 147 -63.89 29.86 3.45
N PRO A 148 -64.34 30.36 2.29
CA PRO A 148 -63.79 30.13 0.95
C PRO A 148 -62.52 30.94 0.65
N PHE A 149 -61.66 30.38 -0.20
CA PHE A 149 -60.43 31.03 -0.67
C PHE A 149 -60.62 31.64 -2.06
N VAL A 150 -60.01 32.80 -2.29
CA VAL A 150 -59.95 33.48 -3.60
C VAL A 150 -58.50 33.51 -4.08
N TYR A 151 -58.28 33.10 -5.33
CA TYR A 151 -56.95 32.95 -5.95
C TYR A 151 -56.72 34.03 -7.01
N GLU A 152 -55.65 34.79 -6.86
CA GLU A 152 -55.18 35.78 -7.84
C GLU A 152 -53.86 35.32 -8.46
N TRP A 153 -53.93 34.87 -9.72
CA TRP A 153 -52.82 34.32 -10.49
C TRP A 153 -52.13 35.38 -11.36
N SER A 154 -50.80 35.35 -11.44
CA SER A 154 -50.01 36.19 -12.33
C SER A 154 -48.86 35.39 -12.97
N PHE A 155 -48.73 35.49 -14.29
CA PHE A 155 -47.72 34.79 -15.09
C PHE A 155 -46.96 35.80 -15.95
N GLU A 156 -45.77 36.20 -15.52
CA GLU A 156 -44.94 37.17 -16.24
C GLU A 156 -44.55 36.64 -17.62
N GLY A 157 -44.80 37.39 -18.69
CA GLY A 157 -44.34 37.02 -20.03
C GLY A 157 -45.07 35.83 -20.69
N ALA A 158 -46.12 35.29 -20.05
CA ALA A 158 -46.98 34.30 -20.67
C ALA A 158 -47.77 34.92 -21.84
N SER A 159 -47.86 34.22 -22.96
CA SER A 159 -48.64 34.64 -24.13
C SER A 159 -50.13 34.34 -23.98
N SER A 160 -50.50 33.34 -23.18
CA SER A 160 -51.88 33.00 -22.83
C SER A 160 -51.95 32.27 -21.50
N PHE A 161 -53.09 32.38 -20.80
CA PHE A 161 -53.33 31.68 -19.54
C PHE A 161 -54.82 31.33 -19.36
N ILE A 162 -55.08 30.29 -18.56
CA ILE A 162 -56.40 29.86 -18.11
C ILE A 162 -56.41 29.95 -16.59
N ILE A 163 -57.23 30.85 -16.04
CA ILE A 163 -57.34 31.11 -14.61
C ILE A 163 -58.82 31.12 -14.19
N ASP A 164 -59.10 30.67 -12.97
CA ASP A 164 -60.40 30.80 -12.32
C ASP A 164 -60.14 31.25 -10.86
N PRO A 165 -60.67 32.40 -10.42
CA PRO A 165 -60.46 32.92 -9.06
C PRO A 165 -60.95 32.00 -7.93
N ASP A 166 -61.86 31.07 -8.22
CA ASP A 166 -62.36 30.09 -7.25
C ASP A 166 -61.61 28.74 -7.36
N SER A 167 -60.63 28.63 -8.27
CA SER A 167 -59.84 27.41 -8.52
C SER A 167 -58.41 27.55 -8.00
N ASN A 168 -57.95 26.49 -7.35
CA ASN A 168 -56.56 26.35 -6.92
C ASN A 168 -55.63 25.88 -8.03
N THR A 169 -56.09 25.81 -9.28
CA THR A 169 -55.28 25.45 -10.45
C THR A 169 -55.35 26.50 -11.55
N ALA A 170 -54.26 26.62 -12.30
CA ALA A 170 -54.15 27.54 -13.43
C ALA A 170 -53.16 27.00 -14.47
N THR A 171 -53.29 27.42 -15.73
CA THR A 171 -52.39 27.02 -16.82
C THR A 171 -51.81 28.26 -17.49
N ALA A 172 -50.52 28.24 -17.85
CA ALA A 172 -49.87 29.33 -18.59
C ALA A 172 -49.00 28.80 -19.74
N THR A 173 -49.04 29.48 -20.88
CA THR A 173 -48.27 29.13 -22.09
C THR A 173 -47.33 30.26 -22.48
N TYR A 174 -46.10 29.90 -22.85
CA TYR A 174 -45.01 30.78 -23.27
C TYR A 174 -44.59 30.48 -24.71
N THR A 175 -44.33 31.53 -25.49
CA THR A 175 -43.94 31.43 -26.92
C THR A 175 -42.54 31.96 -27.19
N SER A 176 -41.79 32.34 -26.14
CA SER A 176 -40.44 32.86 -26.25
C SER A 176 -39.57 32.26 -25.15
N PRO A 177 -38.29 31.99 -25.43
CA PRO A 177 -37.36 31.54 -24.41
C PRO A 177 -37.10 32.66 -23.41
N GLY A 178 -36.96 32.31 -22.14
CA GLY A 178 -36.80 33.30 -21.07
C GLY A 178 -36.84 32.69 -19.68
N ARG A 179 -36.64 33.57 -18.70
CA ARG A 179 -36.83 33.31 -17.27
C ARG A 179 -37.98 34.19 -16.82
N TYR A 180 -39.01 33.58 -16.28
CA TYR A 180 -40.28 34.22 -15.95
C TYR A 180 -40.66 33.93 -14.50
N THR A 181 -41.37 34.85 -13.85
CA THR A 181 -41.94 34.60 -12.52
C THR A 181 -43.44 34.31 -12.63
N ALA A 182 -43.85 33.15 -12.10
CA ALA A 182 -45.23 32.82 -11.81
C ALA A 182 -45.53 33.15 -10.34
N SER A 183 -46.71 33.65 -10.03
CA SER A 183 -47.14 33.92 -8.66
C SER A 183 -48.62 33.68 -8.45
N VAL A 184 -48.98 33.28 -7.23
CA VAL A 184 -50.38 33.20 -6.79
C VAL A 184 -50.52 33.90 -5.45
N MET A 185 -51.51 34.77 -5.33
CA MET A 185 -51.94 35.35 -4.07
C MET A 185 -53.27 34.73 -3.66
N VAL A 186 -53.36 34.22 -2.44
CA VAL A 186 -54.57 33.61 -1.89
C VAL A 186 -55.12 34.49 -0.78
N THR A 187 -56.42 34.77 -0.84
CA THR A 187 -57.16 35.51 0.18
C THR A 187 -58.20 34.62 0.85
N ASP A 188 -58.30 34.65 2.17
CA ASP A 188 -59.29 33.90 2.94
C ASP A 188 -60.54 34.73 3.32
N GLU A 189 -61.54 34.14 3.98
CA GLU A 189 -62.78 34.83 4.39
C GLU A 189 -62.52 35.99 5.37
N CYS A 190 -61.46 35.91 6.17
CA CYS A 190 -61.06 36.97 7.10
C CYS A 190 -60.33 38.13 6.41
N GLY A 191 -60.02 38.00 5.10
CA GLY A 191 -59.29 38.99 4.32
C GLY A 191 -57.76 38.90 4.47
N ALA A 192 -57.25 37.85 5.11
CA ALA A 192 -55.82 37.60 5.20
C ALA A 192 -55.28 37.10 3.84
N THR A 193 -54.14 37.62 3.42
CA THR A 193 -53.54 37.35 2.10
C THR A 193 -52.14 36.81 2.22
N TYR A 194 -51.79 35.83 1.38
CA TYR A 194 -50.43 35.34 1.25
C TYR A 194 -50.07 35.07 -0.21
N THR A 195 -48.83 35.34 -0.59
CA THR A 195 -48.34 35.20 -1.97
C THR A 195 -47.15 34.26 -2.00
N ASP A 196 -47.17 33.32 -2.93
CA ASP A 196 -46.00 32.51 -3.29
C ASP A 196 -45.62 32.72 -4.76
N THR A 197 -44.33 32.56 -5.05
CA THR A 197 -43.73 32.82 -6.36
C THR A 197 -42.82 31.67 -6.79
N LEU A 198 -42.82 31.37 -8.07
CA LEU A 198 -42.06 30.28 -8.67
C LEU A 198 -41.35 30.75 -9.94
N LEU A 199 -40.09 30.36 -10.12
CA LEU A 199 -39.31 30.66 -11.32
C LEU A 199 -39.62 29.63 -12.42
N VAL A 200 -40.04 30.12 -13.58
CA VAL A 200 -40.28 29.34 -14.80
C VAL A 200 -39.15 29.60 -15.80
N VAL A 201 -38.61 28.53 -16.38
CA VAL A 201 -37.55 28.60 -17.39
C VAL A 201 -38.04 27.96 -18.69
N VAL A 202 -38.03 28.76 -19.76
CA VAL A 202 -38.37 28.33 -21.11
C VAL A 202 -37.15 28.47 -21.99
N VAL A 203 -36.77 27.41 -22.70
CA VAL A 203 -35.63 27.43 -23.62
C VAL A 203 -36.06 27.12 -25.05
N ASP A 204 -35.38 27.73 -26.01
CA ASP A 204 -35.59 27.47 -27.43
C ASP A 204 -34.53 26.45 -27.89
N PRO A 205 -34.92 25.25 -28.33
CA PRO A 205 -33.97 24.26 -28.82
C PRO A 205 -33.28 24.70 -30.13
N LEU A 206 -33.82 25.68 -30.87
CA LEU A 206 -33.33 26.12 -32.18
C LEU A 206 -32.45 27.38 -32.15
N PHE A 207 -32.32 28.09 -31.02
CA PHE A 207 -31.47 29.28 -30.92
C PHE A 207 -30.41 29.16 -29.82
N GLY A 208 -29.33 28.48 -30.17
CA GLY A 208 -28.03 28.57 -29.51
C GLY A 208 -27.59 27.26 -28.89
N CYS A 209 -26.53 26.67 -29.44
CA CYS A 209 -25.80 25.62 -28.75
C CYS A 209 -25.50 26.04 -27.30
N HIS A 210 -25.73 25.15 -26.34
CA HIS A 210 -25.31 25.39 -24.97
C HIS A 210 -23.80 25.76 -24.95
N PRO A 211 -23.38 26.91 -24.41
CA PRO A 211 -22.01 27.40 -24.59
C PRO A 211 -20.93 26.40 -24.15
N MET A 212 -21.21 25.60 -23.12
CA MET A 212 -20.30 24.53 -22.69
C MET A 212 -20.33 23.31 -23.60
N ALA A 213 -21.49 22.98 -24.20
CA ALA A 213 -21.59 21.90 -25.17
C ALA A 213 -20.78 22.25 -26.42
N GLN A 214 -20.89 23.50 -26.90
CA GLN A 214 -20.09 24.01 -28.01
C GLN A 214 -18.60 23.88 -27.70
N ARG A 215 -18.20 24.36 -26.53
CA ARG A 215 -16.80 24.34 -26.11
C ARG A 215 -16.24 22.92 -26.05
N ILE A 216 -16.97 21.98 -25.44
CA ILE A 216 -16.53 20.58 -25.36
C ILE A 216 -16.45 19.98 -26.76
N ALA A 217 -17.46 20.22 -27.61
CA ALA A 217 -17.47 19.75 -28.99
C ALA A 217 -16.24 20.24 -29.77
N ASP A 218 -15.95 21.55 -29.70
CA ASP A 218 -14.80 22.16 -30.36
C ASP A 218 -13.46 21.60 -29.86
N GLU A 219 -13.31 21.39 -28.55
CA GLU A 219 -12.04 20.96 -27.95
C GLU A 219 -11.80 19.44 -28.08
N VAL A 220 -12.82 18.61 -27.88
CA VAL A 220 -12.71 17.16 -28.12
C VAL A 220 -12.47 16.90 -29.62
N SER A 221 -13.12 17.65 -30.50
CA SER A 221 -12.87 17.55 -31.95
C SER A 221 -11.50 18.08 -32.39
N LYS A 222 -10.67 18.61 -31.48
CA LYS A 222 -9.26 18.91 -31.77
C LYS A 222 -8.31 17.78 -31.37
N LEU A 223 -8.79 16.77 -30.64
CA LEU A 223 -7.99 15.60 -30.24
C LEU A 223 -7.70 14.62 -31.40
N PHE A 224 -7.92 15.04 -32.65
CA PHE A 224 -7.61 14.26 -33.86
C PHE A 224 -6.15 14.44 -34.31
N PRO A 225 -5.44 13.36 -34.75
CA PRO A 225 -5.86 11.97 -34.96
C PRO A 225 -5.53 10.98 -33.82
N ASP A 226 -4.98 11.44 -32.70
CA ASP A 226 -4.33 10.55 -31.72
C ASP A 226 -5.24 10.10 -30.56
N GLN A 227 -6.36 10.79 -30.31
CA GLN A 227 -7.15 10.55 -29.08
C GLN A 227 -8.68 10.69 -29.19
N ALA A 228 -9.23 11.32 -30.23
CA ALA A 228 -10.68 11.31 -30.47
C ALA A 228 -11.04 10.36 -31.62
N GLU A 229 -12.13 9.62 -31.49
CA GLU A 229 -12.54 8.62 -32.49
C GLU A 229 -13.40 9.23 -33.61
N LYS A 230 -14.17 10.29 -33.30
CA LYS A 230 -15.00 11.05 -34.26
C LYS A 230 -15.13 12.55 -33.93
N GLU A 231 -15.40 13.37 -34.93
CA GLU A 231 -15.75 14.78 -34.71
C GLU A 231 -17.11 14.84 -33.98
N TYR A 232 -17.20 15.71 -32.97
CA TYR A 232 -18.41 15.95 -32.20
C TYR A 232 -19.00 17.31 -32.55
N THR A 233 -20.30 17.31 -32.84
CA THR A 233 -21.07 18.55 -32.90
C THR A 233 -21.53 18.95 -31.50
N CYS A 234 -21.95 20.20 -31.35
CA CYS A 234 -22.62 20.64 -30.14
C CYS A 234 -23.81 19.75 -29.76
N GLU A 235 -24.62 19.39 -30.76
CA GLU A 235 -25.81 18.56 -30.59
C GLU A 235 -25.44 17.19 -30.04
N ASP A 236 -24.35 16.58 -30.53
CA ASP A 236 -23.83 15.32 -29.98
C ASP A 236 -23.46 15.44 -28.50
N ILE A 237 -22.74 16.50 -28.11
CA ILE A 237 -22.36 16.73 -26.71
C ILE A 237 -23.58 17.02 -25.84
N TYR A 238 -24.54 17.79 -26.36
CA TYR A 238 -25.77 18.10 -25.64
C TYR A 238 -26.64 16.84 -25.44
N TYR A 239 -26.71 15.94 -26.42
CA TYR A 239 -27.39 14.66 -26.27
C TYR A 239 -26.67 13.70 -25.31
N ILE A 240 -25.33 13.69 -25.28
CA ILE A 240 -24.56 12.94 -24.27
C ILE A 240 -24.86 13.49 -22.86
N PHE A 241 -24.94 14.82 -22.72
CA PHE A 241 -25.32 15.49 -21.48
C PHE A 241 -26.73 15.06 -21.01
N LEU A 242 -27.72 15.15 -21.91
CA LEU A 242 -29.10 14.74 -21.63
C LEU A 242 -29.26 13.23 -21.42
N GLY A 243 -28.30 12.43 -21.87
CA GLY A 243 -28.25 10.99 -21.66
C GLY A 243 -29.22 10.19 -22.54
N GLY A 244 -29.44 10.62 -23.80
CA GLY A 244 -30.27 9.84 -24.73
C GLY A 244 -29.69 8.43 -24.90
N LEU A 245 -30.28 7.32 -24.43
CA LEU A 245 -31.65 6.99 -24.02
C LEU A 245 -31.67 5.96 -22.85
N THR A 246 -30.70 5.98 -21.93
CA THR A 246 -30.49 4.84 -20.97
C THR A 246 -30.12 5.21 -19.51
N GLY A 247 -30.26 6.47 -19.08
CA GLY A 247 -30.49 6.77 -17.65
C GLY A 247 -29.29 7.14 -16.78
N ARG A 248 -28.24 7.78 -17.32
CA ARG A 248 -27.24 8.48 -16.49
C ARG A 248 -26.98 9.87 -17.07
N GLN A 249 -27.64 10.91 -16.53
CA GLN A 249 -27.34 12.30 -16.90
C GLN A 249 -25.89 12.63 -16.55
N THR A 250 -25.10 13.10 -17.54
CA THR A 250 -23.72 13.54 -17.30
C THR A 250 -23.66 15.06 -17.28
N GLY A 251 -23.33 15.66 -16.14
CA GLY A 251 -23.13 17.12 -16.10
C GLY A 251 -21.94 17.57 -16.97
N PHE A 252 -22.02 18.73 -17.62
CA PHE A 252 -20.94 19.25 -18.49
C PHE A 252 -19.57 19.31 -17.80
N GLY A 253 -19.53 19.53 -16.48
CA GLY A 253 -18.27 19.50 -15.72
C GLY A 253 -17.57 18.14 -15.78
N ARG A 254 -18.31 17.03 -15.86
CA ARG A 254 -17.77 15.67 -16.00
C ARG A 254 -17.20 15.43 -17.40
N LEU A 255 -17.93 15.85 -18.44
CA LEU A 255 -17.47 15.78 -19.84
C LEU A 255 -16.20 16.62 -20.06
N TRP A 256 -16.17 17.82 -19.50
CA TRP A 256 -14.97 18.68 -19.52
C TRP A 256 -13.80 18.09 -18.71
N HIS A 257 -14.09 17.36 -17.63
CA HIS A 257 -13.05 16.68 -16.86
C HIS A 257 -12.47 15.49 -17.64
N ALA A 258 -13.30 14.70 -18.33
CA ALA A 258 -12.84 13.65 -19.22
C ALA A 258 -11.91 14.21 -20.31
N TYR A 259 -12.25 15.34 -20.92
CA TYR A 259 -11.38 16.03 -21.87
C TYR A 259 -10.02 16.40 -21.26
N LYS A 260 -10.01 16.97 -20.05
CA LYS A 260 -8.75 17.30 -19.36
C LYS A 260 -7.91 16.08 -19.01
N LEU A 261 -8.53 14.93 -18.74
CA LEU A 261 -7.82 13.69 -18.49
C LEU A 261 -7.26 13.09 -19.79
N ALA A 262 -7.98 13.20 -20.91
CA ALA A 262 -7.47 12.76 -22.22
C ALA A 262 -6.17 13.49 -22.59
N LEU A 263 -6.07 14.78 -22.27
CA LEU A 263 -4.83 15.56 -22.46
C LEU A 263 -3.64 15.10 -21.61
N ILE A 264 -3.86 14.30 -20.56
CA ILE A 264 -2.82 13.87 -19.61
C ILE A 264 -2.50 12.39 -19.81
N ILE A 265 -3.52 11.57 -20.02
CA ILE A 265 -3.42 10.14 -20.21
C ILE A 265 -3.36 9.89 -21.71
N GLU A 266 -2.15 9.93 -22.26
CA GLU A 266 -1.92 9.88 -23.72
C GLU A 266 -2.47 8.59 -24.35
N ASP A 267 -2.49 7.50 -23.59
CA ASP A 267 -2.89 6.16 -24.02
C ASP A 267 -4.42 5.92 -24.11
N LEU A 268 -5.25 6.90 -23.72
CA LEU A 268 -6.71 6.75 -23.71
C LEU A 268 -7.44 7.79 -24.56
N THR A 269 -8.51 7.35 -25.21
CA THR A 269 -9.43 8.24 -25.92
C THR A 269 -10.35 8.99 -24.95
N TRP A 270 -10.86 10.14 -25.39
CA TRP A 270 -11.85 10.88 -24.62
C TRP A 270 -13.10 10.03 -24.32
N GLU A 271 -13.51 9.21 -25.29
CA GLU A 271 -14.60 8.25 -25.19
C GLU A 271 -14.34 7.20 -24.11
N GLN A 272 -13.17 6.55 -24.13
CA GLN A 272 -12.80 5.56 -23.11
C GLN A 272 -12.80 6.15 -21.70
N ILE A 273 -12.29 7.36 -21.53
CA ILE A 273 -12.26 8.06 -20.24
C ILE A 273 -13.68 8.42 -19.79
N ARG A 274 -14.51 8.96 -20.70
CA ARG A 274 -15.92 9.27 -20.42
C ARG A 274 -16.69 8.02 -20.01
N ASP A 275 -16.51 6.94 -20.76
CA ASP A 275 -17.26 5.69 -20.61
C ASP A 275 -16.87 4.96 -19.32
N TRP A 276 -15.58 4.99 -18.96
CA TRP A 276 -15.08 4.55 -17.65
C TRP A 276 -15.90 5.15 -16.50
N HIS A 277 -16.08 6.48 -16.50
CA HIS A 277 -16.88 7.14 -15.46
C HIS A 277 -18.38 6.88 -15.59
N LEU A 278 -18.88 6.73 -16.81
CA LEU A 278 -20.28 6.37 -17.06
C LEU A 278 -20.63 4.98 -16.54
N ASP A 279 -19.70 4.03 -16.51
CA ASP A 279 -19.90 2.69 -15.94
C ASP A 279 -19.99 2.69 -14.41
N GLY A 280 -19.75 3.85 -13.77
CA GLY A 280 -19.87 4.06 -12.34
C GLY A 280 -18.54 3.93 -11.59
N THR A 281 -17.43 3.80 -12.32
CA THR A 281 -16.10 3.87 -11.74
C THR A 281 -15.68 5.33 -11.56
N GLY A 282 -14.87 5.64 -10.56
CA GLY A 282 -14.49 7.03 -10.25
C GLY A 282 -13.23 7.49 -11.00
N TRP A 283 -13.14 8.80 -11.30
CA TRP A 283 -11.93 9.44 -11.86
C TRP A 283 -10.65 9.16 -11.06
N GLY A 284 -10.75 9.14 -9.73
CA GLY A 284 -9.60 8.88 -8.87
C GLY A 284 -9.00 7.49 -9.06
N LEU A 285 -9.83 6.51 -9.45
CA LEU A 285 -9.33 5.19 -9.78
C LEU A 285 -8.59 5.19 -11.13
N LEU A 286 -9.12 5.88 -12.14
CA LEU A 286 -8.47 6.01 -13.44
C LEU A 286 -7.06 6.61 -13.32
N VAL A 287 -6.93 7.72 -12.58
CA VAL A 287 -5.64 8.37 -12.33
C VAL A 287 -4.71 7.46 -11.54
N GLN A 288 -5.24 6.64 -10.63
CA GLN A 288 -4.45 5.66 -9.91
C GLN A 288 -3.93 4.56 -10.84
N LEU A 289 -4.77 4.03 -11.73
CA LEU A 289 -4.36 3.02 -12.72
C LEU A 289 -3.34 3.59 -13.70
N ASN A 290 -3.50 4.84 -14.15
CA ASN A 290 -2.50 5.50 -14.99
C ASN A 290 -1.12 5.52 -14.32
N ARG A 291 -1.06 5.93 -13.05
CA ARG A 291 0.19 5.92 -12.28
C ARG A 291 0.77 4.53 -12.06
N PHE A 292 -0.06 3.49 -12.09
CA PHE A 292 0.41 2.11 -12.00
C PHE A 292 0.98 1.67 -13.34
N ALA A 293 0.31 1.98 -14.45
CA ALA A 293 0.81 1.72 -15.80
C ALA A 293 2.14 2.44 -16.06
N GLU A 294 2.27 3.71 -15.70
CA GLU A 294 3.54 4.47 -15.81
C GLU A 294 4.70 3.84 -15.02
N ALA A 295 4.39 3.07 -13.97
CA ALA A 295 5.39 2.38 -13.16
C ALA A 295 5.67 0.94 -13.63
N LEU A 296 4.94 0.46 -14.64
CA LEU A 296 5.07 -0.87 -15.22
C LEU A 296 5.53 -0.72 -16.67
N ASP A 297 6.75 -1.15 -16.99
CA ASP A 297 7.31 -0.97 -18.32
C ASP A 297 6.51 -1.65 -19.45
N ASN A 298 5.79 -2.75 -19.15
CA ASN A 298 5.14 -3.60 -20.15
C ASN A 298 3.61 -3.69 -20.00
N VAL A 299 3.00 -2.96 -19.05
CA VAL A 299 1.56 -3.05 -18.78
C VAL A 299 0.92 -1.68 -18.90
N GLY A 300 0.20 -1.49 -20.00
CA GLY A 300 -0.51 -0.24 -20.29
C GLY A 300 -1.76 -0.05 -19.44
N ILE A 301 -2.24 1.19 -19.38
CA ILE A 301 -3.45 1.53 -18.61
C ILE A 301 -4.70 0.80 -19.11
N VAL A 302 -4.82 0.57 -20.42
CA VAL A 302 -5.95 -0.15 -21.03
C VAL A 302 -6.07 -1.57 -20.46
N ASP A 303 -4.95 -2.28 -20.30
CA ASP A 303 -4.92 -3.64 -19.73
C ASP A 303 -5.36 -3.63 -18.26
N LEU A 304 -4.83 -2.68 -17.47
CA LEU A 304 -5.22 -2.51 -16.07
C LEU A 304 -6.71 -2.15 -15.92
N MET A 305 -7.27 -1.37 -16.84
CA MET A 305 -8.70 -1.04 -16.87
C MET A 305 -9.53 -2.28 -17.15
N ASP A 306 -9.18 -3.07 -18.17
CA ASP A 306 -9.91 -4.28 -18.54
C ASP A 306 -9.94 -5.30 -17.41
N ARG A 307 -8.80 -5.52 -16.74
CA ARG A 307 -8.69 -6.41 -15.56
C ARG A 307 -9.58 -5.98 -14.40
N VAL A 308 -9.73 -4.67 -14.18
CA VAL A 308 -10.57 -4.12 -13.11
C VAL A 308 -12.06 -4.21 -13.48
N LEU A 309 -12.42 -3.93 -14.73
CA LEU A 309 -13.81 -3.97 -15.20
C LEU A 309 -14.34 -5.40 -15.33
N SER A 310 -13.51 -6.34 -15.79
CA SER A 310 -13.84 -7.76 -15.87
C SER A 310 -13.93 -8.42 -14.48
N GLY A 311 -13.38 -7.78 -13.46
CA GLY A 311 -13.28 -8.33 -12.11
C GLY A 311 -12.19 -9.38 -11.95
N GLU A 312 -11.33 -9.58 -12.95
CA GLU A 312 -10.17 -10.48 -12.89
C GLU A 312 -9.25 -10.10 -11.73
N ASN A 313 -8.99 -8.81 -11.56
CA ASN A 313 -8.18 -8.31 -10.46
C ASN A 313 -8.79 -7.08 -9.79
N THR A 314 -8.68 -7.05 -8.47
CA THR A 314 -8.99 -5.85 -7.70
C THR A 314 -7.83 -4.86 -7.77
N VAL A 315 -8.16 -3.57 -7.63
CA VAL A 315 -7.18 -2.47 -7.52
C VAL A 315 -6.18 -2.69 -6.38
N SER A 316 -6.62 -3.35 -5.30
CA SER A 316 -5.75 -3.71 -4.18
C SER A 316 -4.72 -4.77 -4.56
N GLN A 317 -5.12 -5.76 -5.37
CA GLN A 317 -4.21 -6.77 -5.90
C GLN A 317 -3.20 -6.14 -6.85
N ILE A 318 -3.63 -5.32 -7.81
CA ILE A 318 -2.75 -4.58 -8.73
C ILE A 318 -1.73 -3.73 -7.95
N ARG A 319 -2.19 -2.96 -6.96
CA ARG A 319 -1.30 -2.16 -6.10
C ARG A 319 -0.31 -3.02 -5.32
N THR A 320 -0.73 -4.19 -4.87
CA THR A 320 0.13 -5.10 -4.10
C THR A 320 1.18 -5.76 -4.99
N ALA A 321 0.78 -6.21 -6.18
CA ALA A 321 1.67 -6.73 -7.21
C ALA A 321 2.71 -5.66 -7.61
N LEU A 322 2.27 -4.43 -7.92
CA LEU A 322 3.17 -3.33 -8.27
C LEU A 322 4.25 -3.07 -7.20
N ARG A 323 3.91 -3.17 -5.91
CA ARG A 323 4.89 -2.99 -4.83
C ARG A 323 5.97 -4.06 -4.82
N VAL A 324 5.65 -5.30 -5.18
CA VAL A 324 6.65 -6.37 -5.24
C VAL A 324 7.48 -6.29 -6.52
N VAL A 325 6.88 -5.88 -7.64
CA VAL A 325 7.62 -5.57 -8.88
C VAL A 325 8.67 -4.49 -8.63
N ILE A 326 8.25 -3.34 -8.11
CA ILE A 326 9.18 -2.20 -7.89
C ILE A 326 10.27 -2.53 -6.85
N ARG A 327 9.93 -3.31 -5.81
CA ARG A 327 10.85 -3.57 -4.70
C ARG A 327 11.80 -4.73 -4.95
N TYR A 328 11.33 -5.77 -5.63
CA TYR A 328 12.03 -7.04 -5.77
C TYR A 328 12.24 -7.45 -7.23
N GLU A 329 11.93 -6.59 -8.20
CA GLU A 329 12.02 -6.87 -9.64
C GLU A 329 11.23 -8.12 -10.05
N ALA A 330 10.13 -8.38 -9.33
CA ALA A 330 9.25 -9.52 -9.59
C ALA A 330 8.52 -9.37 -10.92
N ASP A 331 8.16 -10.50 -11.53
CA ASP A 331 7.21 -10.52 -12.64
C ASP A 331 5.80 -10.13 -12.17
N PHE A 332 5.18 -9.19 -12.89
CA PHE A 332 3.89 -8.62 -12.50
C PHE A 332 2.74 -9.64 -12.63
N GLU A 333 2.75 -10.47 -13.67
CA GLU A 333 1.72 -11.48 -13.93
C GLU A 333 1.78 -12.61 -12.90
N ASP A 334 2.99 -13.10 -12.58
CA ASP A 334 3.18 -14.09 -11.52
C ASP A 334 2.70 -13.54 -10.16
N ALA A 335 2.99 -12.28 -9.85
CA ALA A 335 2.54 -11.66 -8.61
C ALA A 335 1.01 -11.54 -8.53
N LEU A 336 0.34 -11.20 -9.65
CA LEU A 336 -1.12 -11.15 -9.75
C LEU A 336 -1.75 -12.54 -9.65
N ALA A 337 -1.20 -13.54 -10.35
CA ALA A 337 -1.70 -14.92 -10.32
C ALA A 337 -1.69 -15.47 -8.89
N ARG A 338 -0.59 -15.28 -8.15
CA ARG A 338 -0.49 -15.72 -6.75
C ARG A 338 -1.48 -14.99 -5.84
N LEU A 339 -1.75 -13.71 -6.09
CA LEU A 339 -2.76 -12.93 -5.37
C LEU A 339 -4.18 -13.36 -5.71
N ALA A 340 -4.43 -13.82 -6.93
CA ALA A 340 -5.71 -14.43 -7.33
C ALA A 340 -5.91 -15.80 -6.65
N ASP A 341 -4.83 -16.58 -6.46
CA ASP A 341 -4.82 -17.83 -5.68
C ASP A 341 -4.98 -17.61 -4.16
N GLY A 342 -5.07 -16.36 -3.70
CA GLY A 342 -5.39 -16.01 -2.33
C GLY A 342 -4.20 -15.88 -1.38
N ILE A 343 -2.97 -15.76 -1.89
CA ILE A 343 -1.82 -15.43 -1.05
C ILE A 343 -2.03 -14.06 -0.38
N SER A 344 -1.64 -13.93 0.89
CA SER A 344 -1.72 -12.63 1.56
C SER A 344 -0.59 -11.70 1.11
N PRO A 345 -0.80 -10.36 1.10
CA PRO A 345 0.25 -9.39 0.72
C PRO A 345 1.55 -9.55 1.50
N GLY A 346 1.45 -9.88 2.80
CA GLY A 346 2.62 -10.12 3.64
C GLY A 346 3.41 -11.37 3.24
N LYS A 347 2.70 -12.46 2.91
CA LYS A 347 3.32 -13.70 2.44
C LYS A 347 3.95 -13.51 1.05
N LEU A 348 3.28 -12.80 0.16
CA LEU A 348 3.81 -12.46 -1.17
C LEU A 348 5.13 -11.68 -1.07
N GLY A 349 5.15 -10.65 -0.22
CA GLY A 349 6.37 -9.85 -0.02
C GLY A 349 7.50 -10.64 0.63
N GLN A 350 7.21 -11.61 1.51
CA GLN A 350 8.22 -12.51 2.06
C GLN A 350 8.75 -13.50 1.03
N LEU A 351 7.89 -13.97 0.12
CA LEU A 351 8.25 -14.88 -0.97
C LEU A 351 9.24 -14.20 -1.91
N TYR A 352 8.88 -13.09 -2.55
CA TYR A 352 9.78 -12.40 -3.49
C TYR A 352 11.05 -11.84 -2.85
N ARG A 353 10.97 -11.43 -1.58
CA ARG A 353 12.19 -11.12 -0.83
C ARG A 353 13.14 -12.31 -0.75
N THR A 354 12.60 -13.51 -0.52
CA THR A 354 13.41 -14.73 -0.43
C THR A 354 13.94 -15.12 -1.81
N VAL A 355 13.13 -15.02 -2.86
CA VAL A 355 13.56 -15.19 -4.27
C VAL A 355 14.78 -14.32 -4.57
N GLN A 356 14.69 -13.02 -4.28
CA GLN A 356 15.79 -12.07 -4.50
C GLN A 356 17.02 -12.35 -3.61
N GLU A 357 16.82 -12.68 -2.33
CA GLU A 357 17.94 -13.00 -1.42
C GLU A 357 18.69 -14.29 -1.80
N LEU A 358 18.00 -15.24 -2.45
CA LEU A 358 18.57 -16.51 -2.90
C LEU A 358 19.06 -16.49 -4.35
N ASP A 359 18.73 -15.43 -5.11
CA ASP A 359 19.03 -15.30 -6.55
C ASP A 359 18.51 -16.50 -7.37
N ILE A 360 17.24 -16.86 -7.15
CA ILE A 360 16.56 -17.97 -7.85
C ILE A 360 15.26 -17.50 -8.49
N ASP A 361 14.69 -18.34 -9.37
CA ASP A 361 13.37 -18.08 -9.93
C ASP A 361 12.23 -18.40 -8.92
N PRO A 362 11.11 -17.66 -8.91
CA PRO A 362 9.95 -17.98 -8.10
C PRO A 362 9.40 -19.42 -8.26
N ILE A 363 9.58 -20.03 -9.43
CA ILE A 363 9.20 -21.43 -9.72
C ILE A 363 10.12 -22.38 -8.96
N ASP A 364 11.43 -22.14 -8.97
CA ASP A 364 12.40 -22.98 -8.24
C ASP A 364 12.13 -22.94 -6.73
N LEU A 365 11.84 -21.75 -6.20
CA LEU A 365 11.44 -21.59 -4.80
C LEU A 365 10.21 -22.44 -4.45
N ALA A 366 9.22 -22.52 -5.35
CA ALA A 366 8.04 -23.34 -5.13
C ALA A 366 8.39 -24.83 -5.01
N SER A 367 9.32 -25.34 -5.83
CA SER A 367 9.80 -26.72 -5.73
C SER A 367 10.45 -27.02 -4.37
N TYR A 368 11.25 -26.09 -3.81
CA TYR A 368 11.79 -26.26 -2.46
C TYR A 368 10.72 -26.28 -1.38
N LEU A 369 9.70 -25.42 -1.48
CA LEU A 369 8.58 -25.42 -0.54
C LEU A 369 7.79 -26.75 -0.59
N GLU A 370 7.60 -27.33 -1.78
CA GLU A 370 6.96 -28.63 -1.97
C GLU A 370 7.79 -29.79 -1.38
N MET A 371 9.12 -29.70 -1.41
CA MET A 371 10.02 -30.64 -0.72
C MET A 371 9.98 -30.50 0.81
N GLY A 372 9.22 -29.54 1.35
CA GLY A 372 9.01 -29.35 2.79
C GLY A 372 9.99 -28.38 3.45
N PHE A 373 10.88 -27.74 2.67
CA PHE A 373 11.79 -26.72 3.19
C PHE A 373 11.02 -25.46 3.58
N ASN A 374 11.46 -24.77 4.64
CA ASN A 374 10.85 -23.51 5.04
C ASN A 374 11.71 -22.30 4.64
N LEU A 375 11.06 -21.15 4.38
CA LEU A 375 11.73 -19.92 3.95
C LEU A 375 12.80 -19.43 4.96
N SER A 376 12.62 -19.71 6.25
CA SER A 376 13.58 -19.28 7.28
C SER A 376 14.87 -20.10 7.22
N GLU A 377 14.76 -21.40 6.98
CA GLU A 377 15.88 -22.32 6.80
C GLU A 377 16.64 -21.99 5.51
N MET A 378 15.92 -21.71 4.41
CA MET A 378 16.56 -21.31 3.15
C MET A 378 17.37 -20.03 3.30
N ARG A 379 16.82 -18.99 3.94
CA ARG A 379 17.58 -17.76 4.22
C ARG A 379 18.75 -17.99 5.17
N HIS A 380 18.59 -18.89 6.15
CA HIS A 380 19.68 -19.24 7.05
C HIS A 380 20.81 -19.94 6.29
N ALA A 381 20.46 -20.89 5.41
CA ALA A 381 21.38 -21.59 4.54
C ALA A 381 22.14 -20.60 3.66
N ALA A 382 21.46 -19.66 2.99
CA ALA A 382 22.10 -18.67 2.13
C ALA A 382 23.01 -17.70 2.88
N LYS A 383 22.61 -17.26 4.07
CA LYS A 383 23.46 -16.43 4.93
C LYS A 383 24.71 -17.19 5.40
N LEU A 384 24.58 -18.49 5.65
CA LEU A 384 25.72 -19.32 6.04
C LEU A 384 26.61 -19.62 4.83
N ALA A 385 26.03 -19.89 3.67
CA ALA A 385 26.71 -20.14 2.41
C ALA A 385 27.59 -18.96 1.99
N THR A 386 27.06 -17.74 2.04
CA THR A 386 27.84 -16.49 1.79
C THR A 386 28.99 -16.28 2.76
N GLN A 387 28.90 -16.77 4.00
CA GLN A 387 30.01 -16.72 4.97
C GLN A 387 31.08 -17.77 4.73
N LEU A 388 30.72 -18.86 4.04
CA LEU A 388 31.55 -20.03 3.83
C LEU A 388 32.04 -20.15 2.38
N ASP A 389 31.66 -19.21 1.52
CA ASP A 389 31.86 -19.28 0.06
C ASP A 389 31.33 -20.59 -0.54
N GLY A 390 30.16 -21.02 -0.04
CA GLY A 390 29.51 -22.28 -0.42
C GLY A 390 28.19 -22.08 -1.17
N ASP A 391 27.60 -23.18 -1.63
CA ASP A 391 26.27 -23.19 -2.24
C ASP A 391 25.18 -23.44 -1.19
N TRP A 392 24.20 -22.55 -1.12
CA TRP A 392 23.13 -22.61 -0.13
C TRP A 392 22.21 -23.82 -0.32
N ALA A 393 22.02 -24.28 -1.55
CA ALA A 393 21.18 -25.44 -1.85
C ALA A 393 21.80 -26.71 -1.26
N SER A 394 23.12 -26.87 -1.41
CA SER A 394 23.89 -27.95 -0.78
C SER A 394 23.79 -27.92 0.75
N LEU A 395 23.87 -26.72 1.36
CA LEU A 395 23.74 -26.54 2.81
C LEU A 395 22.35 -26.96 3.33
N ILE A 396 21.28 -26.57 2.65
CA ILE A 396 19.93 -26.88 3.11
C ILE A 396 19.59 -28.36 2.92
N ILE A 397 20.08 -28.99 1.86
CA ILE A 397 19.94 -30.44 1.65
C ILE A 397 20.63 -31.20 2.79
N ALA A 398 21.89 -30.88 3.11
CA ALA A 398 22.58 -31.47 4.25
C ALA A 398 21.79 -31.29 5.56
N HIS A 399 21.18 -30.12 5.78
CA HIS A 399 20.34 -29.92 6.95
C HIS A 399 19.11 -30.85 6.96
N SER A 400 18.46 -31.05 5.82
CA SER A 400 17.32 -32.00 5.71
C SER A 400 17.70 -33.46 5.90
N GLU A 401 18.95 -33.83 5.61
CA GLU A 401 19.49 -35.17 5.88
C GLU A 401 19.79 -35.41 7.37
N GLY A 402 19.65 -34.38 8.20
CA GLY A 402 19.73 -34.47 9.66
C GLY A 402 20.97 -33.82 10.27
N TYR A 403 21.88 -33.27 9.46
CA TYR A 403 23.06 -32.56 9.96
C TYR A 403 22.66 -31.23 10.59
N ASN A 404 23.24 -30.87 11.74
CA ASN A 404 22.98 -29.56 12.34
C ASN A 404 23.85 -28.46 11.73
N TRP A 405 23.40 -27.20 11.80
CA TRP A 405 24.12 -26.04 11.26
C TRP A 405 25.56 -25.89 11.78
N GLY A 406 25.84 -26.39 13.00
CA GLY A 406 27.18 -26.37 13.58
C GLY A 406 28.13 -27.38 12.94
N GLU A 407 27.64 -28.56 12.58
CA GLU A 407 28.38 -29.58 11.83
C GLU A 407 28.67 -29.11 10.42
N ILE A 408 27.64 -28.63 9.71
CA ILE A 408 27.75 -28.09 8.35
C ILE A 408 28.80 -26.99 8.32
N ARG A 409 28.72 -26.01 9.24
CA ARG A 409 29.70 -24.92 9.31
C ARG A 409 31.13 -25.43 9.50
N LYS A 410 31.35 -26.39 10.41
CA LYS A 410 32.69 -26.91 10.67
C LYS A 410 33.22 -27.73 9.49
N ALA A 411 32.37 -28.47 8.80
CA ALA A 411 32.75 -29.24 7.62
C ALA A 411 33.24 -28.32 6.51
N TYR A 412 32.47 -27.27 6.17
CA TYR A 412 32.88 -26.27 5.18
C TYR A 412 34.14 -25.49 5.57
N GLN A 413 34.38 -25.25 6.87
CA GLN A 413 35.64 -24.64 7.33
C GLN A 413 36.86 -25.55 7.23
N LEU A 414 36.66 -26.86 7.14
CA LEU A 414 37.72 -27.86 7.05
C LEU A 414 37.92 -28.36 5.62
N ALA A 415 36.96 -28.12 4.73
CA ALA A 415 37.04 -28.47 3.34
C ALA A 415 38.25 -27.79 2.68
N ASP A 416 38.89 -28.52 1.77
CA ASP A 416 40.03 -28.07 0.98
C ASP A 416 39.83 -28.44 -0.49
N GLU A 417 40.84 -28.22 -1.33
CA GLU A 417 40.76 -28.52 -2.77
C GLU A 417 40.58 -30.02 -3.08
N ILE A 418 40.86 -30.90 -2.11
CA ILE A 418 40.85 -32.36 -2.26
C ILE A 418 39.59 -32.97 -1.65
N THR A 419 39.14 -32.42 -0.51
CA THR A 419 38.04 -32.95 0.29
C THR A 419 36.94 -31.91 0.41
N ASP A 420 35.79 -32.18 -0.22
CA ASP A 420 34.63 -31.32 -0.08
C ASP A 420 33.94 -31.46 1.29
N ALA A 421 33.11 -30.48 1.62
CA ALA A 421 32.42 -30.43 2.90
C ALA A 421 31.41 -31.57 3.11
N LEU A 422 30.82 -32.11 2.05
CA LEU A 422 29.84 -33.20 2.15
C LEU A 422 30.54 -34.51 2.51
N ALA A 423 31.69 -34.80 1.90
CA ALA A 423 32.53 -35.93 2.26
C ALA A 423 32.97 -35.87 3.74
N ILE A 424 33.28 -34.67 4.25
CA ILE A 424 33.61 -34.49 5.67
C ILE A 424 32.41 -34.77 6.57
N LEU A 425 31.19 -34.38 6.16
CA LEU A 425 29.96 -34.68 6.91
C LEU A 425 29.67 -36.18 6.95
N GLU A 426 29.88 -36.90 5.85
CA GLU A 426 29.72 -38.37 5.80
C GLU A 426 30.69 -39.11 6.72
N ILE A 427 31.93 -38.63 6.85
CA ILE A 427 32.97 -39.23 7.72
C ILE A 427 32.76 -38.89 9.20
N ASP A 428 31.94 -37.87 9.51
CA ASP A 428 31.88 -37.11 10.77
C ASP A 428 33.06 -36.15 10.97
N VAL A 429 32.72 -34.90 11.36
CA VAL A 429 33.69 -33.80 11.50
C VAL A 429 34.74 -34.07 12.59
N GLN A 430 34.38 -34.74 13.69
CA GLN A 430 35.34 -35.06 14.75
C GLN A 430 36.31 -36.12 14.28
N GLU A 431 35.81 -37.12 13.54
CA GLU A 431 36.62 -38.18 12.99
C GLU A 431 37.59 -37.65 11.93
N TYR A 432 37.13 -36.79 11.02
CA TYR A 432 38.02 -36.13 10.04
C TYR A 432 39.14 -35.32 10.70
N ARG A 433 38.82 -34.53 11.73
CA ARG A 433 39.86 -33.79 12.50
C ARG A 433 40.84 -34.71 13.21
N ARG A 434 40.38 -35.89 13.67
CA ARG A 434 41.25 -36.89 14.28
C ARG A 434 42.25 -37.40 13.25
N GLN A 435 41.80 -37.71 12.04
CA GLN A 435 42.64 -38.16 10.94
C GLN A 435 43.68 -37.10 10.55
N GLN A 436 43.28 -35.83 10.40
CA GLN A 436 44.23 -34.74 10.12
C GLN A 436 45.29 -34.57 11.21
N ARG A 437 44.94 -34.75 12.50
CA ARG A 437 45.92 -34.66 13.60
C ARG A 437 46.93 -35.79 13.55
N VAL A 438 46.51 -37.01 13.24
CA VAL A 438 47.41 -38.15 13.08
C VAL A 438 48.37 -37.89 11.93
N GLN A 439 47.85 -37.45 10.78
CA GLN A 439 48.68 -37.11 9.63
C GLN A 439 49.68 -35.97 9.93
N ALA A 440 49.23 -34.88 10.55
CA ALA A 440 50.11 -33.77 10.92
C ALA A 440 51.17 -34.17 11.97
N GLN A 441 50.84 -35.10 12.88
CA GLN A 441 51.83 -35.65 13.81
C GLN A 441 52.89 -36.49 13.09
N GLU A 442 52.48 -37.30 12.12
CA GLU A 442 53.39 -38.09 11.29
C GLU A 442 54.31 -37.17 10.47
N GLU A 443 53.77 -36.14 9.81
CA GLU A 443 54.53 -35.15 9.04
C GLU A 443 55.50 -34.36 9.93
N HIS A 444 55.06 -33.90 11.11
CA HIS A 444 55.93 -33.19 12.04
C HIS A 444 57.04 -34.09 12.59
N GLN A 445 56.75 -35.37 12.82
CA GLN A 445 57.76 -36.34 13.25
C GLN A 445 58.82 -36.55 12.16
N VAL A 446 58.41 -36.61 10.89
CA VAL A 446 59.33 -36.66 9.75
C VAL A 446 60.20 -35.39 9.69
N GLU A 447 59.62 -34.20 9.85
CA GLU A 447 60.38 -32.94 9.84
C GLU A 447 61.39 -32.85 11.01
N LEU A 448 60.99 -33.24 12.22
CA LEU A 448 61.88 -33.31 13.37
C LEU A 448 63.05 -34.28 13.13
N ASN A 449 62.77 -35.40 12.50
CA ASN A 449 63.79 -36.38 12.15
C ASN A 449 64.78 -35.78 11.14
N LEU A 450 64.32 -35.13 10.08
CA LEU A 450 65.19 -34.44 9.11
C LEU A 450 66.05 -33.36 9.76
N ARG A 451 65.46 -32.48 10.59
CA ARG A 451 66.23 -31.45 11.33
C ARG A 451 67.28 -32.05 12.25
N THR A 452 66.95 -33.15 12.91
CA THR A 452 67.88 -33.85 13.80
C THR A 452 69.01 -34.50 13.00
N ALA A 453 68.69 -35.05 11.83
CA ALA A 453 69.67 -35.58 10.87
C ALA A 453 70.63 -34.48 10.41
N ALA A 454 70.12 -33.34 9.95
CA ALA A 454 70.91 -32.20 9.50
C ALA A 454 71.85 -31.65 10.60
N ARG A 455 71.38 -31.61 11.85
CA ARG A 455 72.22 -31.21 12.99
C ARG A 455 73.39 -32.17 13.21
N TYR A 456 73.13 -33.48 13.12
CA TYR A 456 74.20 -34.48 13.24
C TYR A 456 75.13 -34.48 12.02
N ALA A 457 74.58 -34.25 10.83
CA ALA A 457 75.34 -34.07 9.59
C ALA A 457 76.39 -32.96 9.74
N ASP A 458 75.98 -31.77 10.21
CA ASP A 458 76.88 -30.64 10.47
C ASP A 458 77.89 -30.93 11.59
N GLN A 459 77.44 -31.54 12.70
CA GLN A 459 78.30 -31.83 13.85
C GLN A 459 79.42 -32.84 13.53
N TYR A 460 79.14 -33.83 12.68
CA TYR A 460 80.07 -34.92 12.35
C TYR A 460 80.69 -34.79 10.94
N ASP A 461 80.37 -33.70 10.21
CA ASP A 461 80.89 -33.37 8.87
C ASP A 461 80.60 -34.50 7.86
N VAL A 462 79.32 -34.89 7.79
CA VAL A 462 78.76 -35.91 6.88
C VAL A 462 77.46 -35.46 6.25
N SER A 463 76.99 -36.18 5.23
CA SER A 463 75.74 -35.84 4.55
C SER A 463 74.51 -36.18 5.40
N GLU A 464 73.43 -35.42 5.21
CA GLU A 464 72.14 -35.67 5.86
C GLU A 464 71.57 -37.05 5.48
N GLU A 465 71.76 -37.47 4.22
CA GLU A 465 71.31 -38.77 3.71
C GLU A 465 71.98 -39.93 4.44
N GLU A 466 73.30 -39.86 4.70
CA GLU A 466 74.03 -40.90 5.45
C GLU A 466 73.53 -41.03 6.89
N ILE A 467 73.23 -39.90 7.55
CA ILE A 467 72.66 -39.91 8.90
C ILE A 467 71.25 -40.55 8.90
N LEU A 468 70.43 -40.26 7.88
CA LEU A 468 69.09 -40.83 7.75
C LEU A 468 69.12 -42.33 7.46
N VAL A 469 70.10 -42.81 6.68
CA VAL A 469 70.32 -44.25 6.47
C VAL A 469 70.66 -44.95 7.79
N VAL A 470 71.56 -44.38 8.59
CA VAL A 470 71.88 -44.94 9.92
C VAL A 470 70.65 -44.91 10.83
N PHE A 471 69.90 -43.80 10.84
CA PHE A 471 68.68 -43.65 11.62
C PHE A 471 67.63 -44.71 11.28
N ASN A 472 67.36 -44.94 10.00
CA ASN A 472 66.30 -45.85 9.55
C ASN A 472 66.74 -47.33 9.50
N GLU A 473 67.94 -47.63 9.00
CA GLU A 473 68.36 -49.02 8.71
C GLU A 473 69.20 -49.66 9.83
N THR A 474 69.94 -48.84 10.58
CA THR A 474 70.82 -49.36 11.65
C THR A 474 70.21 -49.18 13.04
N CYS A 475 69.48 -48.09 13.24
CA CYS A 475 69.00 -47.66 14.55
C CYS A 475 67.47 -47.70 14.70
N ASP A 476 66.73 -48.21 13.72
CA ASP A 476 65.26 -48.38 13.76
C ASP A 476 64.49 -47.15 14.28
N GLY A 477 64.95 -45.95 13.95
CA GLY A 477 64.34 -44.68 14.35
C GLY A 477 64.75 -44.15 15.73
N ASP A 478 65.79 -44.67 16.37
CA ASP A 478 66.30 -44.16 17.66
C ASP A 478 67.49 -43.19 17.50
N TRP A 479 67.25 -41.90 17.75
CA TRP A 479 68.27 -40.85 17.71
C TRP A 479 69.40 -41.00 18.74
N LYS A 480 69.17 -41.72 19.84
CA LYS A 480 70.21 -42.00 20.83
C LYS A 480 71.16 -43.07 20.31
N CYS A 481 70.63 -44.11 19.65
CA CYS A 481 71.43 -45.09 18.93
C CYS A 481 72.30 -44.41 17.87
N VAL A 482 71.74 -43.48 17.08
CA VAL A 482 72.50 -42.73 16.07
C VAL A 482 73.65 -41.96 16.74
N GLN A 483 73.39 -41.25 17.84
CA GLN A 483 74.43 -40.53 18.57
C GLN A 483 75.56 -41.44 19.07
N ASP A 484 75.20 -42.59 19.64
CA ASP A 484 76.17 -43.57 20.13
C ASP A 484 76.98 -44.20 18.97
N TYR A 485 76.32 -44.52 17.86
CA TYR A 485 76.96 -45.03 16.64
C TYR A 485 78.00 -44.05 16.08
N LEU A 486 77.63 -42.76 15.97
CA LEU A 486 78.51 -41.69 15.49
C LEU A 486 79.70 -41.46 16.44
N ARG A 487 79.48 -41.56 17.75
CA ARG A 487 80.54 -41.42 18.76
C ARG A 487 81.52 -42.58 18.75
N GLU A 488 81.04 -43.80 18.53
CA GLU A 488 81.85 -45.02 18.54
C GLU A 488 82.58 -45.26 17.21
N ASN A 489 82.10 -44.67 16.12
CA ASN A 489 82.67 -44.82 14.78
C ASN A 489 83.02 -43.47 14.11
N PRO A 490 83.83 -42.59 14.75
CA PRO A 490 84.13 -41.26 14.21
C PRO A 490 84.85 -41.32 12.85
N ASP A 491 85.66 -42.36 12.64
CA ASP A 491 86.47 -42.53 11.41
C ASP A 491 85.72 -43.21 10.25
N LYS A 492 84.59 -43.89 10.52
CA LYS A 492 83.80 -44.54 9.47
C LYS A 492 82.81 -43.60 8.79
N VAL A 493 82.54 -42.49 9.45
CA VAL A 493 81.53 -41.52 9.04
C VAL A 493 82.26 -40.37 8.31
N ASN A 494 83.42 -39.92 8.79
CA ASN A 494 84.16 -38.80 8.20
C ASN A 494 85.37 -39.20 7.32
N GLN A 495 85.21 -40.19 6.43
CA GLN A 495 86.31 -40.58 5.53
C GLN A 495 86.56 -39.51 4.44
N ALA A 496 85.51 -38.83 3.98
CA ALA A 496 85.59 -37.78 2.96
C ALA A 496 86.22 -36.47 3.49
N GLY A 497 85.77 -35.96 4.64
CA GLY A 497 86.30 -34.71 5.22
C GLY A 497 87.72 -34.86 5.76
N HIS A 498 88.07 -36.02 6.33
CA HIS A 498 89.47 -36.34 6.69
C HIS A 498 90.38 -36.35 5.45
N ASN A 499 89.92 -36.94 4.34
CA ASN A 499 90.68 -36.99 3.10
C ASN A 499 90.86 -35.58 2.50
N GLN A 500 89.82 -34.75 2.46
CA GLN A 500 89.92 -33.36 1.99
C GLN A 500 90.93 -32.54 2.79
N ARG A 501 90.89 -32.58 4.13
CA ARG A 501 91.84 -31.85 4.98
C ARG A 501 93.28 -32.32 4.76
N THR A 502 93.48 -33.61 4.55
CA THR A 502 94.80 -34.20 4.27
C THR A 502 95.32 -33.77 2.90
N ALA A 503 94.43 -33.67 1.91
CA ALA A 503 94.75 -33.17 0.57
C ALA A 503 95.22 -31.71 0.62
N THR A 504 94.44 -30.83 1.24
CA THR A 504 94.75 -29.39 1.41
C THR A 504 96.08 -29.16 2.13
N GLN A 505 96.34 -29.92 3.21
CA GLN A 505 97.59 -29.78 3.95
C GLN A 505 98.82 -30.17 3.12
N LEU A 506 98.72 -31.26 2.36
CA LEU A 506 99.82 -31.71 1.51
C LEU A 506 100.03 -30.75 0.33
N ALA A 507 98.96 -30.16 -0.20
CA ALA A 507 99.02 -29.23 -1.32
C ALA A 507 99.80 -27.98 -0.91
N ALA A 508 99.45 -27.43 0.26
CA ALA A 508 100.17 -26.31 0.85
C ALA A 508 101.62 -26.66 1.23
N GLN A 509 101.87 -27.88 1.72
CA GLN A 509 103.21 -28.30 2.17
C GLN A 509 104.20 -28.45 1.00
N TYR A 510 103.77 -28.98 -0.13
CA TYR A 510 104.62 -29.26 -1.29
C TYR A 510 104.42 -28.26 -2.44
N GLY A 511 103.60 -27.22 -2.25
CA GLY A 511 103.38 -26.15 -3.23
C GLY A 511 102.69 -26.60 -4.53
N VAL A 512 101.94 -27.70 -4.46
CA VAL A 512 101.20 -28.30 -5.59
C VAL A 512 99.69 -28.02 -5.43
N SER A 513 98.91 -28.18 -6.50
CA SER A 513 97.46 -27.95 -6.41
C SER A 513 96.76 -29.09 -5.64
N GLU A 514 95.61 -28.80 -5.04
CA GLU A 514 94.79 -29.85 -4.41
C GLU A 514 94.34 -30.90 -5.43
N GLU A 515 94.09 -30.52 -6.69
CA GLU A 515 93.74 -31.45 -7.78
C GLU A 515 94.85 -32.46 -8.06
N GLU A 516 96.12 -32.04 -8.05
CA GLU A 516 97.25 -32.95 -8.25
C GLU A 516 97.39 -33.95 -7.11
N ILE A 517 97.09 -33.53 -5.88
CA ILE A 517 97.11 -34.40 -4.71
C ILE A 517 95.97 -35.41 -4.75
N TRP A 518 94.77 -34.99 -5.12
CA TRP A 518 93.64 -35.88 -5.32
C TRP A 518 93.87 -36.86 -6.47
N SER A 519 94.45 -36.41 -7.58
CA SER A 519 94.87 -37.29 -8.68
C SER A 519 95.89 -38.34 -8.22
N LEU A 520 96.86 -37.97 -7.39
CA LEU A 520 97.80 -38.94 -6.83
C LEU A 520 97.09 -39.91 -5.88
N PHE A 521 96.21 -39.41 -5.02
CA PHE A 521 95.47 -40.20 -4.04
C PHE A 521 94.56 -41.25 -4.68
N GLU A 522 93.78 -40.87 -5.69
CA GLU A 522 92.79 -41.74 -6.32
C GLU A 522 93.38 -42.61 -7.43
N LEU A 523 94.19 -42.03 -8.33
CA LEU A 523 94.60 -42.73 -9.55
C LEU A 523 95.93 -43.49 -9.40
N THR A 524 96.78 -43.07 -8.46
CA THR A 524 98.15 -43.61 -8.34
C THR A 524 98.35 -44.40 -7.06
N CYS A 525 97.73 -43.95 -5.97
CA CYS A 525 97.94 -44.46 -4.63
C CYS A 525 96.74 -45.20 -4.04
N ASP A 526 95.67 -45.41 -4.82
CA ASP A 526 94.51 -46.26 -4.49
C ASP A 526 93.91 -45.97 -3.10
N GLY A 527 93.85 -44.70 -2.73
CA GLY A 527 93.30 -44.23 -1.44
C GLY A 527 94.29 -44.24 -0.26
N GLU A 528 95.59 -44.45 -0.47
CA GLU A 528 96.60 -44.44 0.60
C GLU A 528 97.43 -43.15 0.69
N TRP A 529 97.16 -42.32 1.71
CA TRP A 529 97.92 -41.07 1.98
C TRP A 529 99.43 -41.25 2.21
N LYS A 530 99.86 -42.43 2.66
CA LYS A 530 101.28 -42.75 2.83
C LYS A 530 102.00 -42.81 1.48
N CYS A 531 101.35 -43.38 0.47
CA CYS A 531 101.87 -43.43 -0.89
C CYS A 531 101.98 -42.02 -1.48
N VAL A 532 100.92 -41.20 -1.34
CA VAL A 532 100.89 -39.81 -1.85
C VAL A 532 102.04 -38.98 -1.27
N ARG A 533 102.29 -39.07 0.03
CA ARG A 533 103.41 -38.40 0.70
C ARG A 533 104.78 -38.87 0.21
N SER A 534 104.90 -40.12 -0.24
CA SER A 534 106.16 -40.65 -0.78
C SER A 534 106.45 -40.06 -2.16
N GLN A 535 105.45 -40.06 -3.05
CA GLN A 535 105.56 -39.50 -4.40
C GLN A 535 105.92 -38.01 -4.38
N LEU A 536 105.23 -37.23 -3.55
CA LEU A 536 105.50 -35.79 -3.40
C LEU A 536 106.92 -35.50 -2.91
N ARG A 537 107.48 -36.34 -2.02
CA ARG A 537 108.88 -36.18 -1.56
C ARG A 537 109.91 -36.46 -2.64
N GLU A 538 109.65 -37.43 -3.52
CA GLU A 538 110.55 -37.73 -4.63
C GLU A 538 110.55 -36.61 -5.66
N MET A 539 109.36 -36.14 -6.05
CA MET A 539 109.21 -35.00 -6.96
C MET A 539 109.91 -33.73 -6.42
N PHE A 540 109.72 -33.42 -5.14
CA PHE A 540 110.33 -32.23 -4.53
C PHE A 540 111.87 -32.33 -4.43
N ARG A 541 112.44 -33.54 -4.31
CA ARG A 541 113.90 -33.76 -4.34
C ARG A 541 114.50 -33.56 -5.72
N GLU A 542 113.78 -33.91 -6.77
CA GLU A 542 114.27 -33.75 -8.15
C GLU A 542 114.32 -32.27 -8.58
N GLU A 543 113.40 -31.43 -8.10
CA GLU A 543 113.38 -29.99 -8.39
C GLU A 543 114.43 -29.18 -7.62
N HIS A 544 114.76 -29.54 -6.37
CA HIS A 544 115.63 -28.72 -5.51
C HIS A 544 117.07 -29.28 -5.32
N GLY A 545 117.43 -30.36 -6.03
CA GLY A 545 118.68 -31.10 -5.86
C GLY A 545 119.85 -30.79 -6.81
N LYS A 546 119.70 -29.91 -7.82
CA LYS A 546 120.78 -29.59 -8.78
C LYS A 546 121.47 -28.26 -8.45
N GLY A 547 122.49 -28.30 -7.60
CA GLY A 547 123.32 -27.13 -7.30
C GLY A 547 124.51 -27.38 -6.36
N LYS A 548 125.47 -28.22 -6.76
CA LYS A 548 126.87 -28.21 -6.26
C LYS A 548 127.81 -28.83 -7.30
N GLU A 549 128.42 -28.00 -8.15
CA GLU A 549 129.70 -28.27 -8.81
C GLU A 549 130.61 -27.03 -8.66
N LYS A 550 131.78 -27.29 -8.05
CA LYS A 550 132.93 -26.43 -7.68
C LYS A 550 132.75 -25.36 -6.59
#